data_AF-A0A371P7L2-F1
#
_entry.id   AF-A0A371P7L2-F1
#
_cell.length_a   1.000
_cell.length_b   1.000
_cell.length_c   1.000
_cell.angle_alpha   90.00
_cell.angle_beta   90.00
_cell.angle_gamma   90.00
#
_symmetry.space_group_name_H-M   'P 1'
#
loop_
_entity.id
_entity.type
_entity.pdbx_description
1 polymer ?
#
loop_
_entity_poly.entity_id
_entity_poly.type
_entity_poly.pdbx_seq_one_letter_code
_entity_poly.pdbx_strand_id
1 'polypeptide(L)'
;MIRYAAILLCIIMAVVAVLLWHYKKRLRASEQSLLHRLLALHDIPVHARVTVIRIDYSHAAFKSIDEWLSTHASPASGTLIILLDAPEWLCGIKRKSWGNHATVLHAPQSHPAWSALIQPGYTVAEWSHSRMRRFTDQQLYLNHITPHSPQTDQEVI
;
A
#
# COMPACT_ATOMS: atom_id res chain seq x y z
N MET A 1 -24.53 -28.81 -32.60
CA MET A 1 -24.54 -27.42 -32.09
C MET A 1 -23.92 -27.28 -30.70
N ILE A 2 -24.31 -28.08 -29.69
CA ILE A 2 -23.83 -27.94 -28.29
C ILE A 2 -22.30 -28.01 -28.15
N ARG A 3 -21.62 -28.89 -28.90
CA ARG A 3 -20.15 -29.02 -28.86
C ARG A 3 -19.39 -27.80 -29.40
N TYR A 4 -19.91 -27.15 -30.43
CA TYR A 4 -19.29 -25.95 -31.01
C TYR A 4 -19.47 -24.73 -30.10
N ALA A 5 -20.62 -24.63 -29.41
CA ALA A 5 -20.86 -23.59 -28.41
C ALA A 5 -19.90 -23.69 -27.21
N ALA A 6 -19.62 -24.91 -26.73
CA ALA A 6 -18.67 -25.13 -25.64
C ALA A 6 -17.24 -24.74 -26.02
N ILE A 7 -16.79 -25.10 -27.24
CA ILE A 7 -15.46 -24.75 -27.74
C ILE A 7 -15.31 -23.22 -27.88
N LEU A 8 -16.32 -22.55 -28.42
CA LEU A 8 -16.33 -21.08 -28.55
C LEU A 8 -16.20 -20.40 -27.18
N LEU A 9 -16.94 -20.89 -26.18
CA LEU A 9 -16.92 -20.33 -24.82
C LEU A 9 -15.54 -20.51 -24.16
N CYS A 10 -14.89 -21.67 -24.34
CA CYS A 10 -13.51 -21.89 -23.87
C CYS A 10 -12.51 -20.92 -24.51
N ILE A 11 -12.62 -20.64 -25.81
CA ILE A 11 -11.74 -19.70 -26.50
C ILE A 11 -11.96 -18.28 -25.95
N ILE A 12 -13.21 -17.86 -25.76
CA ILE A 12 -13.53 -16.54 -25.18
C ILE A 12 -12.94 -16.42 -23.78
N MET A 13 -13.10 -17.43 -22.93
CA MET A 13 -12.55 -17.44 -21.57
C MET A 13 -11.00 -17.35 -21.57
N ALA A 14 -10.35 -18.06 -22.49
CA ALA A 14 -8.88 -17.99 -22.64
C ALA A 14 -8.42 -16.58 -23.05
N VAL A 15 -9.10 -15.95 -24.02
CA VAL A 15 -8.79 -14.59 -24.46
C VAL A 15 -9.00 -13.59 -23.32
N VAL A 16 -10.09 -13.70 -22.57
CA VAL A 16 -10.37 -12.86 -21.40
C VAL A 16 -9.29 -13.02 -20.33
N ALA A 17 -8.86 -14.26 -20.03
CA ALA A 17 -7.81 -14.52 -19.06
C ALA A 17 -6.46 -13.89 -19.46
N VAL A 18 -6.08 -13.98 -20.74
CA VAL A 18 -4.85 -13.36 -21.25
C VAL A 18 -4.92 -11.83 -21.19
N LEU A 19 -6.06 -11.24 -21.55
CA LEU A 19 -6.29 -9.79 -21.47
C LEU A 19 -6.19 -9.30 -20.02
N LEU A 20 -6.84 -9.99 -19.08
CA LEU A 20 -6.77 -9.67 -17.66
C LEU A 20 -5.35 -9.78 -17.12
N TRP A 21 -4.61 -10.83 -17.53
CA TRP A 21 -3.21 -11.00 -17.14
C TRP A 21 -2.32 -9.86 -17.65
N HIS A 22 -2.45 -9.51 -18.93
CA HIS A 22 -1.67 -8.44 -19.53
C HIS A 22 -2.01 -7.07 -18.92
N TYR A 23 -3.30 -6.79 -18.68
CA TYR A 23 -3.74 -5.58 -18.00
C TYR A 23 -3.15 -5.50 -16.58
N LYS A 24 -3.24 -6.58 -15.81
CA LYS A 24 -2.66 -6.67 -14.47
C LYS A 24 -1.14 -6.46 -14.47
N LYS A 25 -0.43 -7.00 -15.46
CA LYS A 25 1.02 -6.82 -15.60
C LYS A 25 1.38 -5.36 -15.90
N ARG A 26 0.68 -4.70 -16.82
CA ARG A 26 0.91 -3.29 -17.14
C ARG A 26 0.57 -2.37 -15.97
N LEU A 27 -0.52 -2.64 -15.26
CA LEU A 27 -0.93 -1.87 -14.11
C LEU A 27 0.16 -1.86 -13.04
N ARG A 28 0.73 -3.02 -12.71
CA ARG A 28 1.86 -3.14 -11.76
C ARG A 28 3.06 -2.30 -12.17
N ALA A 29 3.44 -2.33 -13.44
CA ALA A 29 4.57 -1.55 -13.94
C ALA A 29 4.30 -0.03 -13.83
N SER A 30 3.08 0.41 -14.15
CA SER A 30 2.70 1.82 -14.00
C SER A 30 2.68 2.27 -12.54
N GLU A 31 2.11 1.48 -11.63
CA GLU A 31 2.06 1.79 -10.20
C GLU A 31 3.47 1.89 -9.61
N GLN A 32 4.37 0.97 -9.98
CA GLN A 32 5.76 0.99 -9.53
C GLN A 32 6.50 2.23 -10.01
N SER A 33 6.34 2.62 -11.28
CA SER A 33 6.96 3.83 -11.82
C SER A 33 6.47 5.10 -11.12
N LEU A 34 5.18 5.14 -10.78
CA LEU A 34 4.54 6.24 -10.10
C LEU A 34 5.03 6.34 -8.65
N LEU A 35 5.17 5.21 -7.94
CA LEU A 35 5.79 5.16 -6.62
C LEU A 35 7.22 5.71 -6.64
N HIS A 36 8.05 5.26 -7.59
CA HIS A 36 9.43 5.74 -7.70
C HIS A 36 9.50 7.26 -7.92
N ARG A 37 8.61 7.80 -8.76
CA ARG A 37 8.49 9.26 -8.96
C ARG A 37 8.08 9.99 -7.69
N LEU A 38 7.13 9.45 -6.93
CA LEU A 38 6.69 10.05 -5.67
C LEU A 38 7.76 10.02 -4.59
N LEU A 39 8.49 8.91 -4.48
CA LEU A 39 9.61 8.79 -3.55
C LEU A 39 10.71 9.79 -3.91
N ALA A 40 11.06 9.90 -5.21
CA ALA A 40 12.03 10.86 -5.70
C ALA A 40 11.60 12.33 -5.47
N LEU A 41 10.30 12.64 -5.61
CA LEU A 41 9.76 13.99 -5.37
C LEU A 41 9.93 14.43 -3.90
N HIS A 42 9.82 13.47 -2.97
CA HIS A 42 9.86 13.75 -1.54
C HIS A 42 11.23 13.45 -0.91
N ASP A 43 12.26 13.21 -1.72
CA ASP A 43 13.61 12.83 -1.29
C ASP A 43 13.63 11.63 -0.32
N ILE A 44 12.69 10.70 -0.52
CA ILE A 44 12.54 9.54 0.35
C ILE A 44 13.42 8.41 -0.20
N PRO A 45 14.34 7.85 0.61
CA PRO A 45 15.23 6.79 0.16
C PRO A 45 14.43 5.55 -0.23
N VAL A 46 14.69 5.02 -1.44
CA VAL A 46 14.01 3.84 -1.97
C VAL A 46 14.55 2.59 -1.27
N HIS A 47 13.80 2.08 -0.29
CA HIS A 47 14.10 0.83 0.42
C HIS A 47 13.39 -0.37 -0.23
N ALA A 48 13.83 -1.59 0.11
CA ALA A 48 13.21 -2.84 -0.36
C ALA A 48 11.75 -3.01 0.10
N ARG A 49 11.38 -2.33 1.20
CA ARG A 49 10.03 -2.30 1.76
C ARG A 49 9.61 -0.86 2.06
N VAL A 50 8.48 -0.43 1.48
CA VAL A 50 7.88 0.88 1.72
C VAL A 50 6.45 0.68 2.19
N THR A 51 6.13 1.14 3.40
CA THR A 51 4.77 1.10 3.94
C THR A 51 4.21 2.50 3.95
N VAL A 52 3.03 2.68 3.36
CA VAL A 52 2.32 3.95 3.30
C VAL A 52 1.01 3.81 4.07
N ILE A 53 0.81 4.64 5.07
CA ILE A 53 -0.39 4.65 5.90
C ILE A 53 -1.10 5.97 5.66
N ARG A 54 -2.38 5.91 5.31
CA ARG A 54 -3.24 7.10 5.30
C ARG A 54 -4.09 7.10 6.54
N ILE A 55 -4.05 8.18 7.30
CA ILE A 55 -4.82 8.30 8.53
C ILE A 55 -5.35 9.71 8.72
N ASP A 56 -6.59 9.78 9.19
CA ASP A 56 -7.21 11.01 9.67
C ASP A 56 -6.89 11.19 11.16
N TYR A 57 -6.54 12.40 11.57
CA TYR A 57 -6.29 12.74 12.97
C TYR A 57 -7.50 12.50 13.88
N SER A 58 -8.73 12.57 13.35
CA SER A 58 -9.93 12.28 14.12
C SER A 58 -10.19 10.78 14.29
N HIS A 59 -9.44 9.93 13.59
CA HIS A 59 -9.63 8.48 13.63
C HIS A 59 -9.08 7.88 14.94
N ALA A 60 -9.79 6.90 15.51
CA ALA A 60 -9.38 6.26 16.76
C ALA A 60 -7.98 5.63 16.69
N ALA A 61 -7.61 5.10 15.51
CA ALA A 61 -6.30 4.49 15.29
C ALA A 61 -5.14 5.50 15.34
N PHE A 62 -5.40 6.81 15.26
CA PHE A 62 -4.35 7.83 15.30
C PHE A 62 -3.56 7.77 16.61
N LYS A 63 -4.27 7.63 17.73
CA LYS A 63 -3.64 7.52 19.05
C LYS A 63 -2.78 6.25 19.17
N SER A 64 -3.26 5.14 18.63
CA SER A 64 -2.52 3.87 18.63
C SER A 64 -1.24 3.95 17.79
N ILE A 65 -1.30 4.61 16.63
CA ILE A 65 -0.11 4.83 15.80
C ILE A 65 0.87 5.78 16.49
N ASP A 66 0.37 6.83 17.13
CA ASP A 66 1.21 7.78 17.87
C ASP A 66 1.98 7.10 19.01
N GLU A 67 1.30 6.25 19.78
CA GLU A 67 1.90 5.47 20.86
C GLU A 67 2.88 4.42 20.31
N TRP A 68 2.52 3.73 19.23
CA TRP A 68 3.39 2.74 18.59
C TRP A 68 4.68 3.36 18.05
N LEU A 69 4.59 4.50 17.36
CA LEU A 69 5.76 5.23 16.83
C LEU A 69 6.64 5.81 17.94
N SER A 70 6.05 6.19 19.07
CA SER A 70 6.79 6.72 20.21
C SER A 70 7.53 5.62 20.99
N THR A 71 7.06 4.37 20.92
CA THR A 71 7.60 3.23 21.67
C THR A 71 8.55 2.36 20.85
N HIS A 72 8.40 2.31 19.52
CA HIS A 72 9.18 1.43 18.66
C HIS A 72 10.27 2.19 17.91
N ALA A 73 11.50 1.72 18.04
CA ALA A 73 12.61 2.17 17.19
C ALA A 73 12.32 1.85 15.72
N SER A 74 12.75 2.76 14.83
CA SER A 74 12.54 2.73 13.38
C SER A 74 12.61 1.31 12.79
N PRO A 75 11.69 0.92 11.88
CA PRO A 75 11.73 -0.41 11.28
C PRO A 75 13.09 -0.62 10.61
N ALA A 76 13.88 -1.57 11.13
CA ALA A 76 15.28 -1.82 10.77
C ALA A 76 15.55 -2.14 9.29
N SER A 77 14.54 -2.15 8.43
CA SER A 77 14.65 -2.59 7.03
C SER A 77 13.63 -1.95 6.08
N GLY A 78 12.95 -0.86 6.45
CA GLY A 78 11.90 -0.30 5.60
C GLY A 78 11.60 1.17 5.82
N THR A 79 10.99 1.79 4.82
CA THR A 79 10.51 3.17 4.88
C THR A 79 9.05 3.19 5.29
N LEU A 80 8.71 3.95 6.33
CA LEU A 80 7.32 4.23 6.71
C LEU A 80 6.94 5.64 6.29
N ILE A 81 5.86 5.77 5.52
CA ILE A 81 5.29 7.04 5.05
C ILE A 81 3.90 7.18 5.64
N ILE A 82 3.61 8.30 6.29
CA ILE A 82 2.31 8.58 6.88
C ILE A 82 1.70 9.78 6.17
N LEU A 83 0.61 9.55 5.45
CA LEU A 83 -0.25 10.58 4.88
C LEU A 83 -1.26 10.98 5.96
N LEU A 84 -0.98 12.07 6.65
CA LEU A 84 -1.79 12.56 7.75
C LEU A 84 -2.80 13.60 7.23
N ASP A 85 -4.08 13.29 7.35
CA ASP A 85 -5.17 14.24 7.14
C ASP A 85 -5.41 14.97 8.46
N ALA A 86 -4.91 16.21 8.54
CA ALA A 86 -4.92 17.02 9.75
C ALA A 86 -4.67 18.50 9.42
N PRO A 87 -4.91 19.44 10.35
CA PRO A 87 -4.39 20.80 10.24
C PRO A 87 -2.87 20.84 10.12
N GLU A 88 -2.34 21.79 9.35
CA GLU A 88 -0.90 21.91 9.04
C GLU A 88 -0.02 21.98 10.30
N TRP A 89 -0.47 22.69 11.34
CA TRP A 89 0.26 22.81 12.59
C TRP A 89 0.45 21.45 13.28
N LEU A 90 -0.54 20.56 13.21
CA LEU A 90 -0.46 19.22 13.80
C LEU A 90 0.50 18.33 13.01
N CYS A 91 0.46 18.42 11.67
CA CYS A 91 1.46 17.77 10.82
C CYS A 91 2.88 18.25 11.13
N GLY A 92 3.08 19.54 11.40
CA GLY A 92 4.38 20.08 11.80
C GLY A 92 4.89 19.49 13.11
N ILE A 93 4.02 19.38 14.12
CA ILE A 93 4.37 18.75 15.41
C ILE A 93 4.72 17.28 15.22
N LYS A 94 3.87 16.53 14.50
CA LYS A 94 4.08 15.09 14.30
C LYS A 94 5.27 14.78 13.40
N ARG A 95 5.59 15.63 12.41
CA ARG A 95 6.81 15.49 11.62
C ARG A 95 8.07 15.58 12.48
N LYS A 96 8.08 16.46 13.49
CA LYS A 96 9.20 16.54 14.45
C LYS A 96 9.24 15.34 15.39
N SER A 97 8.08 14.90 15.89
CA SER A 97 7.97 13.78 16.82
C SER A 97 8.28 12.43 16.18
N TRP A 98 7.83 12.22 14.95
CA TRP A 98 7.89 10.93 14.25
C TRP A 98 9.00 10.87 13.21
N GLY A 99 9.70 11.98 12.91
CA GLY A 99 10.65 12.07 11.80
C GLY A 99 11.79 11.04 11.83
N ASN A 100 12.13 10.52 13.02
CA ASN A 100 13.13 9.46 13.18
C ASN A 100 12.62 8.07 12.78
N HIS A 101 11.30 7.88 12.71
CA HIS A 101 10.62 6.60 12.52
C HIS A 101 9.78 6.56 11.24
N ALA A 102 9.28 7.71 10.78
CA ALA A 102 8.39 7.83 9.65
C ALA A 102 8.50 9.19 8.93
N THR A 103 8.26 9.18 7.62
CA THR A 103 8.08 10.40 6.84
C THR A 103 6.63 10.84 6.90
N VAL A 104 6.37 12.03 7.45
CA VAL A 104 5.01 12.57 7.61
C VAL A 104 4.69 13.60 6.53
N LEU A 105 3.72 13.26 5.68
CA LEU A 105 3.21 14.11 4.61
C LEU A 105 1.79 14.58 4.95
N HIS A 106 1.47 15.81 4.59
CA HIS A 106 0.14 16.38 4.77
C HIS A 106 -0.77 15.91 3.64
N ALA A 107 -1.80 15.11 3.93
CA ALA A 107 -2.62 14.45 2.92
C ALA A 107 -3.29 15.42 1.92
N PRO A 108 -3.86 16.57 2.34
CA PRO A 108 -4.46 17.55 1.41
C PRO A 108 -3.47 18.19 0.44
N GLN A 109 -2.21 18.40 0.85
CA GLN A 109 -1.16 18.99 0.02
C GLN A 109 -0.31 17.92 -0.72
N SER A 110 -0.60 16.65 -0.49
CA SER A 110 0.13 15.55 -1.11
C SER A 110 -0.23 15.41 -2.60
N HIS A 111 0.74 15.00 -3.40
CA HIS A 111 0.55 14.78 -4.84
C HIS A 111 -0.63 13.81 -5.08
N PRO A 112 -1.55 14.08 -6.03
CA PRO A 112 -2.77 13.28 -6.26
C PRO A 112 -2.48 11.83 -6.64
N ALA A 113 -1.26 11.53 -7.08
CA ALA A 113 -0.85 10.15 -7.32
C ALA A 113 -0.81 9.30 -6.03
N TRP A 114 -0.68 9.90 -4.84
CA TRP A 114 -0.83 9.19 -3.57
C TRP A 114 -2.24 8.64 -3.35
N SER A 115 -3.28 9.38 -3.77
CA SER A 115 -4.66 8.89 -3.70
C SER A 115 -4.99 7.83 -4.77
N ALA A 116 -4.27 7.83 -5.89
CA ALA A 116 -4.34 6.73 -6.85
C ALA A 116 -3.70 5.43 -6.30
N LEU A 117 -2.65 5.55 -5.50
CA LEU A 117 -2.01 4.40 -4.84
C LEU A 117 -2.85 3.87 -3.67
N ILE A 118 -3.38 4.77 -2.84
CA ILE A 118 -4.20 4.46 -1.67
C ILE A 118 -5.64 4.83 -2.00
N GLN A 119 -6.36 3.86 -2.56
CA GLN A 119 -7.78 4.01 -2.89
C GLN A 119 -8.59 4.45 -1.65
N PRO A 120 -9.66 5.24 -1.83
CA PRO A 120 -10.57 5.60 -0.74
C PRO A 120 -11.09 4.33 -0.04
N GLY A 121 -10.93 4.25 1.29
CA GLY A 121 -11.33 3.08 2.10
C GLY A 121 -10.22 2.08 2.43
N TYR A 122 -9.01 2.26 1.89
CA TYR A 122 -7.82 1.52 2.33
C TYR A 122 -6.95 2.38 3.24
N THR A 123 -6.57 1.82 4.39
CA THR A 123 -5.85 2.55 5.46
C THR A 123 -4.34 2.35 5.34
N VAL A 124 -3.92 1.19 4.81
CA VAL A 124 -2.50 0.84 4.65
C VAL A 124 -2.22 0.25 3.28
N ALA A 125 -1.20 0.78 2.62
CA ALA A 125 -0.61 0.23 1.42
C ALA A 125 0.84 -0.14 1.71
N GLU A 126 1.17 -1.42 1.60
CA GLU A 126 2.52 -1.94 1.78
C GLU A 126 3.11 -2.32 0.42
N TRP A 127 4.35 -1.91 0.19
CA TRP A 127 5.14 -2.26 -0.98
C TRP A 127 6.34 -3.10 -0.56
N SER A 128 6.44 -4.33 -1.05
CA SER A 128 7.57 -5.22 -0.77
C SER A 128 7.93 -6.02 -2.04
N HIS A 129 9.21 -6.01 -2.43
CA HIS A 129 9.76 -6.90 -3.47
C HIS A 129 8.86 -7.11 -4.70
N SER A 130 8.38 -6.02 -5.32
CA SER A 130 7.47 -5.97 -6.50
C SER A 130 5.96 -6.24 -6.27
N ARG A 131 5.53 -6.42 -5.03
CA ARG A 131 4.11 -6.62 -4.70
C ARG A 131 3.60 -5.48 -3.84
N MET A 132 2.48 -4.89 -4.26
CA MET A 132 1.69 -3.98 -3.46
C MET A 132 0.59 -4.77 -2.76
N ARG A 133 0.52 -4.66 -1.43
CA ARG A 133 -0.57 -5.15 -0.60
C ARG A 133 -1.36 -3.95 -0.09
N ARG A 134 -2.68 -3.98 -0.23
CA ARG A 134 -3.58 -2.95 0.28
C ARG A 134 -4.45 -3.59 1.35
N PHE A 135 -4.56 -2.94 2.49
CA PHE A 135 -5.34 -3.42 3.62
C PHE A 135 -6.42 -2.40 3.96
N THR A 136 -7.65 -2.88 4.03
CA THR A 136 -8.74 -2.17 4.74
C THR A 136 -8.58 -2.40 6.25
N ASP A 137 -9.25 -1.60 7.07
CA ASP A 137 -9.24 -1.77 8.54
C ASP A 137 -9.64 -3.19 8.97
N GLN A 138 -10.63 -3.78 8.28
CA GLN A 138 -11.07 -5.16 8.52
C GLN A 138 -9.99 -6.19 8.19
N GLN A 139 -9.24 -5.99 7.09
CA GLN A 139 -8.17 -6.90 6.69
C GLN A 139 -6.95 -6.78 7.61
N LEU A 140 -6.67 -5.59 8.13
CA LEU A 140 -5.66 -5.39 9.17
C LEU A 140 -6.00 -6.18 10.44
N TYR A 141 -7.26 -6.09 10.88
CA TYR A 141 -7.73 -6.81 12.05
C TYR A 141 -7.64 -8.34 11.86
N LEU A 142 -8.08 -8.86 10.71
CA LEU A 142 -7.99 -10.29 10.40
C LEU A 142 -6.54 -10.78 10.33
N ASN A 143 -5.64 -10.01 9.71
CA ASN A 143 -4.22 -10.35 9.63
C ASN A 143 -3.48 -10.28 10.97
N HIS A 144 -3.99 -9.54 11.96
CA HIS A 144 -3.43 -9.52 13.31
C HIS A 144 -3.92 -10.67 14.20
N ILE A 145 -5.12 -11.21 13.93
CA ILE A 145 -5.67 -12.34 14.71
C ILE A 145 -5.13 -13.69 14.24
N THR A 146 -4.85 -13.82 12.94
CA THR A 146 -4.10 -14.97 12.41
C THR A 146 -2.64 -14.55 12.18
N PRO A 147 -1.72 -14.76 13.14
CA PRO A 147 -0.31 -14.65 12.83
C PRO A 147 -0.01 -15.61 11.68
N HIS A 148 0.59 -15.06 10.63
CA HIS A 148 0.98 -15.77 9.43
C HIS A 148 1.79 -17.01 9.84
N SER A 149 1.25 -18.21 9.62
CA SER A 149 2.12 -19.37 9.41
C SER A 149 3.06 -19.02 8.25
N PRO A 150 4.36 -19.34 8.33
CA PRO A 150 5.28 -19.07 7.24
C PRO A 150 4.74 -19.79 6.00
N GLN A 151 4.22 -19.03 5.04
CA GLN A 151 3.89 -19.56 3.73
C GLN A 151 5.21 -19.95 3.07
N THR A 152 5.46 -21.26 3.12
CA THR A 152 6.23 -22.03 2.15
C THR A 152 6.12 -21.36 0.78
N ASP A 153 7.27 -21.06 0.19
CA ASP A 153 7.41 -20.88 -1.25
C ASP A 153 6.82 -22.12 -1.93
N GLN A 154 5.53 -22.07 -2.25
CA GLN A 154 4.94 -22.93 -3.26
C GLN A 154 5.09 -22.19 -4.58
N GLU A 155 6.25 -22.41 -5.19
CA GLU A 155 6.37 -22.48 -6.64
C GLU A 155 5.26 -23.38 -7.18
N VAL A 156 4.23 -22.74 -7.72
CA VAL A 156 3.38 -23.24 -8.80
C VAL A 156 3.35 -22.02 -9.72
N ILE A 157 4.10 -21.96 -10.82
CA ILE A 157 4.28 -22.93 -11.91
C ILE A 157 5.73 -22.82 -12.42
#